data_AF-A0A7C4NCA1-F1
#
_entry.id   AF-A0A7C4NCA1-F1
#
_cell.length_a   1.000
_cell.length_b   1.000
_cell.length_c   1.000
_cell.angle_alpha   90.00
_cell.angle_beta   90.00
_cell.angle_gamma   90.00
#
_symmetry.space_group_name_H-M   'P 1'
#
loop_
_entity.id
_entity.type
_entity.pdbx_description
1 polymer ?
#
loop_
_entity_poly.entity_id
_entity_poly.type
_entity_poly.pdbx_seq_one_letter_code
_entity_poly.pdbx_strand_id
1 'polypeptide(L)'
;MDFETTTCISYEHLAILDNCCQKLDVPLRTLIVYMILYAAKKEKKKAIAFKRISYRKRNKDNPWKRVHLVLYQSEYEFFLDVKKLWKMSLANVIAFCVENVLVEFFEYFSRRLKEMNTDNYPDNLPSYYENRSYTFDFHREKGIHCLKFYWGPPPEVLG
;
A
#
# COMPACT_ATOMS: atom_id res chain seq x y z
N MET A 1 -10.52 -10.60 10.42
CA MET A 1 -9.67 -11.75 10.04
C MET A 1 -8.35 -11.18 9.56
N ASP A 2 -7.25 -11.63 10.15
CA ASP A 2 -5.91 -11.16 9.82
C ASP A 2 -5.23 -12.14 8.87
N PHE A 3 -4.55 -11.61 7.85
CA PHE A 3 -3.85 -12.37 6.82
C PHE A 3 -2.36 -12.17 6.97
N GLU A 4 -1.63 -13.27 7.11
CA GLU A 4 -0.17 -13.23 7.13
C GLU A 4 0.37 -13.29 5.70
N THR A 5 1.29 -12.37 5.38
CA THR A 5 2.04 -12.42 4.13
C THR A 5 3.52 -12.27 4.40
N THR A 6 4.32 -13.04 3.65
CA THR A 6 5.77 -12.99 3.75
C THR A 6 6.32 -12.29 2.51
N THR A 7 7.16 -11.28 2.72
CA THR A 7 7.87 -10.57 1.65
C THR A 7 9.35 -10.45 1.98
N CYS A 8 10.14 -9.95 1.03
CA CYS A 8 11.54 -9.67 1.25
C CYS A 8 11.81 -8.18 1.03
N ILE A 9 12.65 -7.57 1.85
CA ILE A 9 13.08 -6.17 1.74
C ILE A 9 14.61 -6.14 1.78
N SER A 10 15.26 -5.30 0.99
CA SER A 10 16.72 -5.15 1.07
C SER A 10 17.12 -4.52 2.40
N TYR A 11 18.34 -4.76 2.88
CA TYR A 11 18.78 -4.20 4.16
C TYR A 11 18.78 -2.68 4.16
N GLU A 12 19.24 -2.05 3.08
CA GLU A 12 19.21 -0.58 2.95
C GLU A 12 17.78 -0.03 3.02
N HIS A 13 16.84 -0.61 2.25
CA HIS A 13 15.46 -0.16 2.28
C HIS A 13 14.81 -0.40 3.63
N LEU A 14 15.14 -1.50 4.31
CA LEU A 14 14.61 -1.77 5.65
C LEU A 14 15.13 -0.75 6.66
N ALA A 15 16.43 -0.42 6.63
CA ALA A 15 17.00 0.60 7.51
C ALA A 15 16.35 1.98 7.31
N ILE A 16 16.07 2.34 6.05
CA ILE A 16 15.35 3.58 5.71
C ILE A 16 13.93 3.55 6.30
N LEU A 17 13.19 2.45 6.08
CA LEU A 17 11.82 2.28 6.59
C LEU A 17 11.79 2.30 8.12
N ASP A 18 12.73 1.63 8.79
CA ASP A 18 12.84 1.59 10.25
C ASP A 18 13.10 3.00 10.83
N ASN A 19 13.98 3.79 10.19
CA ASN A 19 14.21 5.19 10.57
C ASN A 19 12.92 6.03 10.45
N CYS A 20 12.17 5.84 9.35
CA CYS A 20 10.88 6.50 9.18
C CYS A 20 9.85 6.07 10.24
N CYS A 21 9.79 4.77 10.55
CA CYS A 21 8.90 4.23 11.58
C CYS A 21 9.18 4.86 12.95
N GLN A 22 10.46 4.98 13.32
CA GLN A 22 10.87 5.61 14.58
C GLN A 22 10.50 7.10 14.63
N LYS A 23 10.70 7.84 13.53
CA LYS A 23 10.36 9.28 13.47
C LYS A 23 8.86 9.54 13.54
N LEU A 24 8.05 8.63 13.00
CA LEU A 24 6.60 8.75 12.91
C LEU A 24 5.86 8.06 14.05
N ASP A 25 6.57 7.27 14.87
CA ASP A 25 6.02 6.39 15.89
C ASP A 25 4.91 5.46 15.37
N VAL A 26 5.19 4.77 14.25
CA VAL A 26 4.24 3.82 13.64
C VAL A 26 4.89 2.46 13.36
N PRO A 27 4.11 1.35 13.41
CA PRO A 27 4.60 0.05 13.00
C PRO A 27 5.01 0.00 11.52
N LEU A 28 6.03 -0.80 11.20
CA LEU A 28 6.53 -1.02 9.82
C LEU A 28 5.42 -1.39 8.84
N ARG A 29 4.52 -2.28 9.27
CA ARG A 29 3.33 -2.69 8.52
C ARG A 29 2.45 -1.48 8.15
N THR A 30 2.16 -0.60 9.10
CA THR A 30 1.38 0.63 8.86
C THR A 30 2.11 1.52 7.85
N LEU A 31 3.41 1.75 8.03
CA LEU A 31 4.18 2.57 7.10
C LEU A 31 4.11 2.01 5.66
N ILE A 32 4.31 0.69 5.49
CA ILE A 32 4.28 0.04 4.18
C ILE A 32 2.91 0.14 3.52
N VAL A 33 1.84 -0.21 4.25
CA VAL A 33 0.47 -0.18 3.72
C VAL A 33 0.11 1.23 3.24
N TYR A 34 0.31 2.23 4.10
CA TYR A 34 -0.08 3.61 3.80
C TYR A 34 0.79 4.24 2.71
N MET A 35 2.07 3.89 2.64
CA MET A 35 2.95 4.34 1.56
C MET A 35 2.49 3.80 0.20
N ILE A 36 2.16 2.50 0.12
CA ILE A 36 1.67 1.89 -1.12
C ILE A 36 0.31 2.46 -1.49
N LEU A 37 -0.57 2.67 -0.52
CA LEU A 37 -1.88 3.27 -0.75
C LEU A 37 -1.78 4.72 -1.24
N TYR A 38 -0.89 5.52 -0.64
CA TYR A 38 -0.60 6.86 -1.13
C TYR A 38 -0.09 6.83 -2.57
N ALA A 39 0.85 5.92 -2.88
CA ALA A 39 1.39 5.76 -4.21
C ALA A 39 0.31 5.37 -5.24
N ALA A 40 -0.62 4.50 -4.85
CA ALA A 40 -1.78 4.11 -5.64
C ALA A 40 -2.73 5.29 -5.90
N LYS A 41 -3.15 6.00 -4.85
CA LYS A 41 -4.07 7.14 -4.93
C LYS A 41 -3.50 8.33 -5.71
N LYS A 42 -2.19 8.54 -5.64
CA LYS A 42 -1.48 9.58 -6.40
C LYS A 42 -0.99 9.09 -7.76
N GLU A 43 -1.43 7.92 -8.19
CA GLU A 43 -1.12 7.31 -9.49
C GLU A 43 0.39 7.32 -9.81
N LYS A 44 1.23 7.10 -8.79
CA LYS A 44 2.70 7.15 -8.93
C LYS A 44 3.22 6.12 -9.91
N LYS A 45 2.42 5.10 -10.22
CA LYS A 45 2.68 4.14 -11.27
C LYS A 45 1.40 3.84 -12.06
N LYS A 46 1.54 3.83 -13.39
CA LYS A 46 0.45 3.50 -14.32
C LYS A 46 0.10 2.02 -14.26
N ALA A 47 -1.19 1.71 -14.41
CA ALA A 47 -1.65 0.34 -14.60
C ALA A 47 -1.20 -0.22 -15.95
N ILE A 48 -0.83 -1.50 -15.97
CA ILE A 48 -0.32 -2.19 -17.16
C ILE A 48 -1.06 -3.52 -17.32
N ALA A 49 -1.75 -3.68 -18.45
CA ALA A 49 -2.40 -4.94 -18.81
C ALA A 49 -1.42 -5.91 -19.50
N PHE A 50 -1.74 -7.21 -19.44
CA PHE A 50 -1.09 -8.28 -20.21
C PHE A 50 0.44 -8.42 -20.10
N LYS A 51 1.06 -7.88 -19.04
CA LYS A 51 2.47 -8.15 -18.72
C LYS A 51 2.64 -9.17 -17.59
N ARG A 52 3.78 -9.87 -17.62
CA ARG A 52 4.23 -10.71 -16.51
C ARG A 52 4.61 -9.86 -15.31
N ILE A 53 4.47 -10.43 -14.11
CA ILE A 53 4.91 -9.79 -12.87
C ILE A 53 6.43 -9.61 -12.93
N SER A 54 6.88 -8.39 -12.69
CA SER A 54 8.29 -8.02 -12.59
C SER A 54 8.79 -8.14 -11.16
N TYR A 55 10.01 -8.63 -11.02
CA TYR A 55 10.70 -8.81 -9.76
C TYR A 55 11.92 -7.88 -9.69
N ARG A 56 12.37 -7.59 -8.47
CA ARG A 56 13.60 -6.81 -8.26
C ARG A 56 14.81 -7.56 -8.82
N LYS A 57 15.77 -6.80 -9.35
CA LYS A 57 17.10 -7.34 -9.68
C LYS A 57 17.78 -7.79 -8.39
N ARG A 58 18.47 -8.93 -8.45
CA ARG A 58 19.28 -9.40 -7.32
C ARG A 58 20.48 -8.48 -7.15
N ASN A 59 20.74 -8.06 -5.93
CA ASN A 59 21.95 -7.32 -5.56
C ASN A 59 22.72 -8.19 -4.56
N LYS A 60 23.99 -8.51 -4.88
CA LYS A 60 24.85 -9.32 -3.99
C LYS A 60 25.32 -8.50 -2.79
N ASP A 61 25.57 -7.22 -3.00
CA ASP A 61 26.10 -6.30 -1.99
C ASP A 61 25.01 -5.80 -1.03
N ASN A 62 23.75 -5.81 -1.49
CA ASN A 62 22.58 -5.50 -0.68
C ASN A 62 21.57 -6.67 -0.66
N PRO A 63 21.82 -7.70 0.16
CA PRO A 63 20.96 -8.87 0.24
C PRO A 63 19.58 -8.54 0.80
N TRP A 64 18.64 -9.48 0.65
CA TRP A 64 17.27 -9.30 1.11
C TRP A 64 17.03 -10.00 2.45
N LYS A 65 16.36 -9.31 3.36
CA LYS A 65 15.82 -9.86 4.61
C LYS A 65 14.35 -10.23 4.42
N ARG A 66 13.96 -11.39 4.95
CA ARG A 66 12.55 -11.81 5.00
C ARG A 66 11.82 -11.02 6.08
N VAL A 67 10.61 -10.56 5.77
CA VAL A 67 9.74 -9.82 6.67
C VAL A 67 8.35 -10.43 6.61
N HIS A 68 7.76 -10.68 7.78
CA HIS A 68 6.38 -11.13 7.94
C HIS A 68 5.49 -9.93 8.24
N LEU A 69 4.47 -9.72 7.42
CA LEU A 69 3.48 -8.67 7.57
C LEU A 69 2.14 -9.30 7.92
N VAL A 70 1.56 -8.91 9.06
CA VAL A 70 0.20 -9.27 9.46
C VAL A 70 -0.73 -8.16 8.98
N LEU A 71 -1.57 -8.44 7.99
CA LEU A 71 -2.42 -7.46 7.30
C LEU A 71 -3.89 -7.68 7.64
N TYR A 72 -4.68 -6.61 7.58
CA TYR A 72 -6.13 -6.77 7.53
C TYR A 72 -6.54 -7.32 6.16
N GLN A 73 -7.69 -8.00 6.11
CA GLN A 73 -8.23 -8.55 4.88
C GLN A 73 -8.28 -7.54 3.72
N SER A 74 -8.77 -6.32 3.96
CA SER A 74 -8.86 -5.30 2.91
C SER A 74 -7.49 -4.84 2.39
N GLU A 75 -6.47 -4.79 3.25
CA GLU A 75 -5.11 -4.43 2.86
C GLU A 75 -4.43 -5.56 2.06
N TYR A 76 -4.72 -6.81 2.44
CA TYR A 76 -4.23 -7.97 1.70
C TYR A 76 -4.79 -7.99 0.27
N GLU A 77 -6.11 -7.83 0.11
CA GLU A 77 -6.76 -7.73 -1.20
C GLU A 77 -6.25 -6.54 -2.00
N PHE A 78 -6.11 -5.37 -1.35
CA PHE A 78 -5.50 -4.20 -1.98
C PHE A 78 -4.08 -4.50 -2.51
N PHE A 79 -3.24 -5.21 -1.75
CA PHE A 79 -1.92 -5.61 -2.24
C PHE A 79 -1.99 -6.55 -3.44
N LEU A 80 -2.98 -7.44 -3.51
CA LEU A 80 -3.20 -8.29 -4.69
C LEU A 80 -3.56 -7.46 -5.92
N ASP A 81 -4.40 -6.44 -5.77
CA ASP A 81 -4.75 -5.54 -6.87
C ASP A 81 -3.57 -4.71 -7.35
N VAL A 82 -2.78 -4.13 -6.42
CA VAL A 82 -1.57 -3.39 -6.78
C VAL A 82 -0.62 -4.29 -7.56
N LYS A 83 -0.43 -5.55 -7.13
CA LYS A 83 0.37 -6.53 -7.89
C LYS A 83 -0.21 -6.79 -9.29
N LYS A 84 -1.54 -6.90 -9.41
CA LYS A 84 -2.26 -7.16 -10.66
C LYS A 84 -2.18 -5.98 -11.63
N LEU A 85 -2.30 -4.75 -11.14
CA LEU A 85 -2.32 -3.52 -11.94
C LEU A 85 -0.91 -3.07 -12.29
N TRP A 86 0.02 -3.06 -11.35
CA TRP A 86 1.38 -2.56 -11.57
C TRP A 86 2.32 -3.62 -12.14
N LYS A 87 1.90 -4.89 -12.17
CA LYS A 87 2.68 -6.05 -12.63
C LYS A 87 4.04 -6.12 -11.92
N MET A 88 4.00 -6.02 -10.60
CA MET A 88 5.17 -6.04 -9.72
C MET A 88 4.90 -6.99 -8.55
N SER A 89 5.92 -7.70 -8.08
CA SER A 89 5.81 -8.42 -6.80
C SER A 89 5.72 -7.42 -5.63
N LEU A 90 5.14 -7.80 -4.49
CA LEU A 90 5.01 -6.91 -3.33
C LEU A 90 6.38 -6.34 -2.90
N ALA A 91 7.40 -7.18 -2.88
CA ALA A 91 8.78 -6.77 -2.63
C ALA A 91 9.27 -5.68 -3.61
N ASN A 92 8.94 -5.81 -4.89
CA ASN A 92 9.28 -4.83 -5.91
C ASN A 92 8.46 -3.53 -5.75
N VAL A 93 7.19 -3.63 -5.39
CA VAL A 93 6.34 -2.47 -5.06
C VAL A 93 6.94 -1.67 -3.90
N ILE A 94 7.32 -2.35 -2.81
CA ILE A 94 7.94 -1.69 -1.65
C ILE A 94 9.21 -0.95 -2.05
N ALA A 95 10.10 -1.58 -2.82
CA ALA A 95 11.33 -0.93 -3.28
C ALA A 95 11.03 0.30 -4.14
N PHE A 96 10.12 0.19 -5.11
CA PHE A 96 9.70 1.33 -5.92
C PHE A 96 9.15 2.48 -5.07
N CYS A 97 8.32 2.18 -4.07
CA CYS A 97 7.79 3.20 -3.18
C CYS A 97 8.89 3.85 -2.32
N VAL A 98 9.85 3.07 -1.80
CA VAL A 98 11.00 3.61 -1.06
C VAL A 98 11.81 4.57 -1.94
N GLU A 99 12.08 4.18 -3.18
CA GLU A 99 12.93 4.92 -4.12
C GLU A 99 12.24 6.17 -4.70
N ASN A 100 10.91 6.15 -4.89
CA ASN A 100 10.21 7.16 -5.69
C ASN A 100 9.10 7.92 -4.94
N VAL A 101 8.66 7.44 -3.78
CA VAL A 101 7.46 7.95 -3.10
C VAL A 101 7.73 8.33 -1.64
N LEU A 102 8.71 7.70 -1.00
CA LEU A 102 8.89 7.81 0.45
C LEU A 102 8.99 9.23 0.97
N VAL A 103 9.75 10.11 0.31
CA VAL A 103 9.99 11.49 0.77
C VAL A 103 8.68 12.28 0.84
N GLU A 104 7.96 12.36 -0.28
CA GLU A 104 6.67 13.08 -0.34
C GLU A 104 5.59 12.42 0.55
N PHE A 105 5.59 11.08 0.65
CA PHE A 105 4.68 10.36 1.52
C PHE A 105 4.97 10.67 2.99
N PHE A 106 6.25 10.71 3.38
CA PHE A 106 6.66 10.99 4.75
C PHE A 106 6.20 12.38 5.18
N GLU A 107 6.37 13.40 4.34
CA GLU A 107 5.89 14.76 4.60
C GLU A 107 4.36 14.80 4.73
N TYR A 108 3.65 14.19 3.76
CA TYR A 108 2.20 14.10 3.78
C TYR A 108 1.69 13.42 5.06
N PHE A 109 2.24 12.26 5.39
CA PHE A 109 1.79 11.42 6.50
C PHE A 109 2.14 12.04 7.85
N SER A 110 3.33 12.65 7.98
CA SER A 110 3.72 13.40 9.19
C SER A 110 2.74 14.53 9.50
N ARG A 111 2.32 15.30 8.48
CA ARG A 111 1.33 16.35 8.65
C ARG A 111 -0.02 15.78 9.08
N ARG A 112 -0.49 14.71 8.42
CA ARG A 112 -1.76 14.07 8.74
C ARG A 112 -1.80 13.56 10.18
N LEU A 113 -0.74 12.90 10.66
CA LEU A 113 -0.65 12.45 12.05
C LEU A 113 -0.76 13.61 13.05
N LYS A 114 -0.16 14.77 12.75
CA LYS A 114 -0.27 15.96 13.61
C LYS A 114 -1.68 16.52 13.65
N GLU A 115 -2.36 16.62 12.50
CA GLU A 115 -3.77 17.05 12.42
C GLU A 115 -4.68 16.13 13.23
N MET A 116 -4.41 14.83 13.19
CA MET A 116 -5.21 13.83 13.89
C MET A 116 -5.03 13.86 15.40
N ASN A 117 -3.84 14.18 15.89
CA ASN A 117 -3.57 14.35 17.33
C ASN A 117 -4.27 15.58 17.93
N THR A 118 -4.75 16.52 17.11
CA THR A 118 -5.49 17.71 17.57
C THR A 118 -7.00 17.51 17.62
N ASP A 119 -7.55 16.51 16.92
CA ASP A 119 -8.97 16.15 16.98
C ASP A 119 -9.17 15.03 18.02
N ASN A 120 -9.97 15.29 19.06
CA ASN A 120 -10.28 14.42 20.21
C ASN A 120 -11.06 13.11 19.86
N TYR A 121 -10.69 12.41 18.78
CA TYR A 121 -11.21 11.08 18.45
C TYR A 121 -10.11 10.03 18.68
N PRO A 122 -10.23 9.16 19.69
CA PRO A 122 -9.13 8.32 20.18
C PRO A 122 -8.72 7.16 19.25
N ASP A 123 -9.41 6.93 18.12
CA ASP A 123 -9.17 5.80 17.20
C ASP A 123 -8.70 6.22 15.80
N ASN A 124 -8.19 7.44 15.67
CA ASN A 124 -7.71 8.00 14.41
C ASN A 124 -6.31 7.43 14.05
N LEU A 125 -6.22 6.19 13.58
CA LEU A 125 -5.31 5.90 12.45
C LEU A 125 -6.01 6.43 11.19
N PRO A 126 -5.32 6.85 10.11
CA PRO A 126 -6.00 7.65 9.09
C PRO A 126 -7.16 6.84 8.53
N SER A 127 -8.36 7.43 8.61
CA SER A 127 -9.59 6.75 9.02
C SER A 127 -9.83 5.43 8.29
N TYR A 128 -10.51 4.49 8.95
CA TYR A 128 -11.02 3.26 8.33
C TYR A 128 -11.63 3.53 6.94
N TYR A 129 -12.36 4.65 6.80
CA TYR A 129 -13.00 5.05 5.56
C TYR A 129 -12.03 5.56 4.49
N GLU A 130 -11.00 6.31 4.88
CA GLU A 130 -10.00 6.80 3.94
C GLU A 130 -9.13 5.66 3.41
N ASN A 131 -8.79 4.64 4.22
CA ASN A 131 -7.69 3.73 3.87
C ASN A 131 -8.01 2.23 3.95
N ARG A 132 -9.18 1.85 4.45
CA ARG A 132 -9.63 0.44 4.51
C ARG A 132 -10.94 0.17 3.77
N SER A 133 -11.61 1.20 3.26
CA SER A 133 -12.74 1.02 2.33
C SER A 133 -12.23 0.37 1.05
N TYR A 134 -12.57 -0.89 0.88
CA TYR A 134 -12.25 -1.67 -0.31
C TYR A 134 -13.51 -2.41 -0.73
N THR A 135 -14.04 -2.06 -1.89
CA THR A 135 -15.29 -2.62 -2.42
C THR A 135 -15.07 -3.10 -3.85
N PHE A 136 -15.72 -4.19 -4.22
CA PHE A 136 -15.77 -4.66 -5.60
C PHE A 136 -17.21 -4.80 -6.07
N ASP A 137 -17.43 -4.52 -7.34
CA ASP A 137 -18.70 -4.74 -8.02
C ASP A 137 -18.52 -5.75 -9.15
N PHE A 138 -19.45 -6.71 -9.22
CA PHE A 138 -19.53 -7.71 -10.27
C PHE A 138 -20.74 -7.43 -11.14
N HIS A 139 -20.49 -7.13 -12.41
CA HIS A 139 -21.55 -6.86 -13.36
C HIS A 139 -21.30 -7.60 -14.67
N ARG A 140 -22.35 -7.70 -15.49
CA ARG A 140 -22.27 -8.24 -16.85
C ARG A 140 -22.55 -7.13 -17.86
N GLU A 141 -21.61 -6.92 -18.76
CA GLU A 141 -21.75 -5.97 -19.86
C GLU A 141 -21.87 -6.77 -21.16
N LYS A 142 -23.05 -6.76 -21.81
CA LYS A 142 -23.30 -7.51 -23.06
C LYS A 142 -22.91 -9.00 -22.99
N GLY A 143 -23.19 -9.63 -21.85
CA GLY A 143 -22.85 -11.04 -21.58
C GLY A 143 -21.41 -11.29 -21.13
N ILE A 144 -20.56 -10.25 -21.07
CA ILE A 144 -19.17 -10.34 -20.61
C ILE A 144 -19.12 -10.09 -19.10
N HIS A 145 -18.42 -10.95 -18.36
CA HIS A 145 -18.20 -10.77 -16.94
C HIS A 145 -17.15 -9.68 -16.67
N CYS A 146 -17.54 -8.66 -15.92
CA CYS A 146 -16.71 -7.51 -15.59
C CYS A 146 -16.58 -7.34 -14.07
N LEU A 147 -15.44 -6.78 -13.65
CA LEU A 147 -15.17 -6.43 -12.25
C LEU A 147 -14.79 -4.96 -12.18
N LYS A 148 -15.36 -4.23 -11.22
CA LYS A 148 -14.92 -2.89 -10.81
C LYS A 148 -14.34 -2.98 -9.40
N PHE A 149 -13.17 -2.39 -9.20
CA PHE A 149 -12.48 -2.34 -7.91
C PHE A 149 -12.46 -0.90 -7.43
N TYR A 150 -12.88 -0.67 -6.20
CA TYR A 150 -12.89 0.63 -5.55
C TYR A 150 -11.90 0.62 -4.39
N TRP A 151 -10.84 1.42 -4.50
CA TRP A 151 -9.88 1.68 -3.42
C TRP A 151 -10.33 2.87 -2.57
N GLY A 152 -11.56 2.76 -2.07
CA GLY A 152 -12.33 3.79 -1.40
C GLY A 152 -13.83 3.44 -1.43
N PRO A 153 -14.69 4.25 -0.80
CA PRO A 153 -16.12 4.13 -0.98
C PRO A 153 -16.49 4.34 -2.47
N PRO A 154 -17.47 3.57 -3.01
CA PRO A 154 -17.99 3.81 -4.35
C PRO A 154 -18.45 5.26 -4.52
N PRO A 155 -18.17 5.94 -5.64
CA PRO A 155 -18.61 7.32 -5.85
C PRO A 155 -20.13 7.50 -5.68
N GLU A 156 -20.91 6.47 -6.01
CA GLU A 156 -22.37 6.48 -5.93
C GLU A 156 -22.90 6.62 -4.50
N VAL A 157 -22.09 6.31 -3.49
CA VAL A 157 -22.47 6.50 -2.06
C VAL A 157 -21.99 7.82 -1.49
N LEU A 158 -21.24 8.63 -2.25
CA LEU A 158 -20.67 9.89 -1.76
C LEU A 158 -21.53 11.13 -2.02
N GLY A 159 -22.61 11.01 -2.81
CA GLY A 159 -23.55 12.10 -3.11
C GLY A 159 -23.16 12.91 -4.35
#